data_AF-A0A522VS43-F1
#
_entry.id   AF-A0A522VS43-F1
#
_cell.length_a   1.000
_cell.length_b   1.000
_cell.length_c   1.000
_cell.angle_alpha   90.00
_cell.angle_beta   90.00
_cell.angle_gamma   90.00
#
_symmetry.space_group_name_H-M   'P 1'
#
loop_
_entity.id
_entity.type
_entity.pdbx_description
1 polymer ?
#
loop_
_entity_poly.entity_id
_entity_poly.type
_entity_poly.pdbx_seq_one_letter_code
_entity_poly.pdbx_strand_id
1 'polypeptide(L)'
;MTIDLQHAPFDPWEALRSHQAGQTSLAAKYGATASFVGSLRDFNDDASVNGMFLEHYPGMTEKQLQIIARETAERWPVLDSLIVHRVGQIQLGEAIVLVAVWTSHRGDAFDACRYLMEALKNRAPFWKKESLAQGQRWVECNSNGYADPASNNALV
;
A
#
# COMPACT_ATOMS: atom_id res chain seq x y z
N MET A 1 -3.46 12.55 -6.71
CA MET A 1 -2.86 11.20 -6.62
C MET A 1 -1.36 11.34 -6.44
N THR A 2 -0.86 11.03 -5.26
CA THR A 2 0.57 11.09 -4.92
C THR A 2 1.09 9.69 -4.66
N ILE A 3 2.26 9.38 -5.23
CA ILE A 3 2.97 8.11 -5.02
C ILE A 3 4.38 8.46 -4.56
N ASP A 4 4.79 7.90 -3.44
CA ASP A 4 6.08 8.11 -2.82
C ASP A 4 6.73 6.76 -2.47
N LEU A 5 7.84 6.46 -3.11
CA LEU A 5 8.67 5.28 -2.82
C LEU A 5 9.92 5.76 -2.10
N GLN A 6 10.14 5.28 -0.88
CA GLN A 6 11.22 5.78 -0.03
C GLN A 6 11.99 4.68 0.69
N HIS A 7 13.28 4.91 0.91
CA HIS A 7 14.15 3.98 1.64
C HIS A 7 14.07 4.20 3.16
N ALA A 8 13.98 5.46 3.58
CA ALA A 8 14.01 5.83 5.00
C ALA A 8 12.69 5.49 5.71
N PRO A 9 12.73 5.16 7.02
CA PRO A 9 11.52 5.04 7.83
C PRO A 9 10.65 6.28 7.81
N PHE A 10 9.35 6.05 7.95
CA PHE A 10 8.35 7.12 8.00
C PHE A 10 7.28 6.82 9.04
N ASP A 11 6.74 7.89 9.60
CA ASP A 11 5.51 7.85 10.38
C ASP A 11 4.31 7.98 9.42
N PRO A 12 3.45 6.95 9.30
CA PRO A 12 2.32 6.97 8.38
C PRO A 12 1.26 8.02 8.75
N TRP A 13 1.11 8.34 10.03
CA TRP A 13 0.13 9.32 10.49
C TRP A 13 0.61 10.74 10.21
N GLU A 14 1.91 10.98 10.36
CA GLU A 14 2.50 12.26 9.98
C GLU A 14 2.52 12.45 8.46
N ALA A 15 2.86 11.40 7.69
CA ALA A 15 2.78 11.45 6.23
C ALA A 15 1.35 11.76 5.74
N LEU A 16 0.33 11.10 6.32
CA LEU A 16 -1.08 11.36 6.03
C LEU A 16 -1.46 12.81 6.35
N ARG A 17 -1.09 13.30 7.55
CA ARG A 17 -1.37 14.67 8.01
C ARG A 17 -0.71 15.71 7.11
N SER A 18 0.58 15.53 6.82
CA SER A 18 1.37 16.43 5.99
C SER A 18 0.84 16.49 4.55
N HIS A 19 0.50 15.35 3.96
CA HIS A 19 -0.13 15.31 2.64
C HIS A 19 -1.47 16.05 2.64
N GLN A 20 -2.35 15.77 3.62
CA GLN A 20 -3.64 16.44 3.72
C GLN A 20 -3.52 17.96 3.90
N ALA A 21 -2.55 18.43 4.69
CA ALA A 21 -2.27 19.85 4.87
C ALA A 21 -1.77 20.53 3.59
N GLY A 22 -1.04 19.79 2.73
CA GLY A 22 -0.59 20.27 1.42
C GLY A 22 -1.73 20.43 0.39
N GLN A 23 -2.84 19.72 0.54
CA GLN A 23 -3.97 19.73 -0.41
C GLN A 23 -5.01 20.82 -0.10
N THR A 24 -4.57 22.07 0.01
CA THR A 24 -5.43 23.21 0.35
C THR A 24 -6.60 23.40 -0.64
N SER A 25 -6.41 23.05 -1.91
CA SER A 25 -7.45 23.10 -2.95
C SER A 25 -8.61 22.11 -2.74
N LEU A 26 -8.41 21.11 -1.87
CA LEU A 26 -9.39 20.10 -1.49
C LEU A 26 -10.00 20.35 -0.10
N ALA A 27 -9.64 21.45 0.56
CA ALA A 27 -10.23 21.82 1.84
C ALA A 27 -11.76 21.84 1.75
N ALA A 28 -12.42 21.17 2.70
CA ALA A 28 -13.87 20.99 2.77
C ALA A 28 -14.55 20.29 1.57
N LYS A 29 -13.79 19.67 0.65
CA LYS A 29 -14.36 18.93 -0.49
C LYS A 29 -14.61 17.45 -0.19
N TYR A 30 -13.79 16.84 0.65
CA TYR A 30 -13.98 15.45 1.08
C TYR A 30 -14.72 15.40 2.42
N GLY A 31 -15.66 14.45 2.52
CA GLY A 31 -16.38 14.12 3.76
C GLY A 31 -15.93 12.80 4.38
N ALA A 32 -15.06 12.06 3.69
CA ALA A 32 -14.53 10.79 4.14
C ALA A 32 -13.07 10.60 3.71
N THR A 33 -12.31 10.01 4.62
CA THR A 33 -10.96 9.52 4.38
C THR A 33 -10.89 8.09 4.89
N ALA A 34 -10.43 7.18 4.05
CA ALA A 34 -10.06 5.83 4.47
C ALA A 34 -8.57 5.67 4.28
N SER A 35 -7.91 5.02 5.23
CA SER A 35 -6.50 4.71 5.15
C SER A 35 -6.22 3.29 5.62
N PHE A 36 -5.16 2.71 5.05
CA PHE A 36 -4.59 1.45 5.44
C PHE A 36 -3.09 1.65 5.71
N VAL A 37 -2.64 1.10 6.83
CA VAL A 37 -1.22 1.06 7.21
C VAL A 37 -0.82 -0.40 7.36
N GLY A 38 0.15 -0.84 6.57
CA GLY A 38 0.76 -2.16 6.70
C GLY A 38 2.13 -2.05 7.36
N SER A 39 2.33 -2.76 8.47
CA SER A 39 3.61 -2.83 9.18
C SER A 39 4.21 -4.23 9.13
N LEU A 40 5.54 -4.33 9.25
CA LEU A 40 6.20 -5.62 9.37
C LEU A 40 5.85 -6.23 10.74
N ARG A 41 5.17 -7.37 10.72
CA ARG A 41 4.82 -8.12 11.92
C ARG A 41 5.86 -9.18 12.19
N ASP A 42 5.99 -9.54 13.47
CA ASP A 42 6.74 -10.71 13.88
C ASP A 42 6.00 -11.98 13.42
N PHE A 43 6.73 -12.90 12.80
CA PHE A 43 6.22 -14.19 12.36
C PHE A 43 6.68 -15.24 13.37
N ASN A 44 5.86 -15.50 14.38
CA ASN A 44 6.16 -16.46 15.46
C ASN A 44 6.52 -17.90 14.98
N ASP A 45 6.29 -18.24 13.71
CA ASP A 45 6.59 -19.56 13.15
C ASP A 45 8.07 -19.75 12.76
N ASP A 46 8.83 -18.67 12.58
CA ASP A 46 10.27 -18.72 12.24
C ASP A 46 11.01 -17.66 13.07
N ALA A 47 11.35 -18.03 14.32
CA ALA A 47 12.00 -17.19 15.33
C ALA A 47 13.39 -16.62 14.92
N SER A 48 13.79 -16.79 13.66
CA SER A 48 15.07 -16.36 13.10
C SER A 48 14.98 -15.12 12.19
N VAL A 49 13.78 -14.62 11.89
CA VAL A 49 13.57 -13.46 11.00
C VAL A 49 13.60 -12.15 11.79
N ASN A 50 14.74 -11.43 11.71
CA ASN A 50 14.91 -10.15 12.40
C ASN A 50 14.52 -8.92 11.57
N GLY A 51 14.01 -9.13 10.35
CA GLY A 51 13.62 -8.07 9.42
C GLY A 51 13.52 -8.58 7.99
N MET A 52 13.20 -7.67 7.07
CA MET A 52 13.19 -7.97 5.63
C MET A 52 13.84 -6.87 4.81
N PHE A 53 14.22 -7.22 3.60
CA PHE A 53 14.65 -6.27 2.58
C PHE A 53 13.65 -6.32 1.42
N LEU A 54 13.07 -5.17 1.08
CA LEU A 54 12.12 -5.03 -0.03
C LEU A 54 12.79 -4.35 -1.22
N GLU A 55 12.88 -5.05 -2.33
CA GLU A 55 13.29 -4.47 -3.62
C GLU A 55 12.08 -4.14 -4.48
N HIS A 56 12.28 -3.24 -5.43
CA HIS A 56 11.29 -2.85 -6.42
C HIS A 56 11.99 -2.67 -7.77
N TYR A 57 11.24 -2.68 -8.87
CA TYR A 57 11.78 -2.40 -10.20
C TYR A 57 11.66 -0.90 -10.44
N PRO A 58 12.77 -0.13 -10.45
CA PRO A 58 12.70 1.31 -10.61
C PRO A 58 12.04 1.71 -11.92
N GLY A 59 11.10 2.64 -11.86
CA GLY A 59 10.29 3.11 -12.97
C GLY A 59 9.09 2.21 -13.33
N MET A 60 9.22 0.88 -13.27
CA MET A 60 8.09 -0.02 -13.58
C MET A 60 7.09 -0.07 -12.42
N THR A 61 7.59 -0.08 -11.19
CA THR A 61 6.76 -0.11 -9.98
C THR A 61 5.90 1.15 -9.89
N GLU A 62 6.51 2.32 -10.09
CA GLU A 62 5.87 3.62 -10.07
C GLU A 62 4.82 3.74 -11.16
N LYS A 63 5.14 3.29 -12.39
CA LYS A 63 4.16 3.23 -13.50
C LYS A 63 2.97 2.35 -13.14
N GLN A 64 3.21 1.19 -12.55
CA GLN A 64 2.14 0.28 -12.18
C GLN A 64 1.27 0.87 -11.06
N LEU A 65 1.87 1.51 -10.06
CA LEU A 65 1.15 2.24 -9.01
C LEU A 65 0.31 3.39 -9.58
N GLN A 66 0.83 4.13 -10.58
CA GLN A 66 0.09 5.18 -11.29
C GLN A 66 -1.12 4.62 -12.03
N ILE A 67 -0.96 3.48 -12.72
CA ILE A 67 -2.07 2.79 -13.41
C ILE A 67 -3.14 2.39 -12.40
N ILE A 68 -2.74 1.74 -11.30
CA ILE A 68 -3.63 1.29 -10.22
C ILE A 68 -4.40 2.48 -9.60
N ALA A 69 -3.71 3.59 -9.32
CA ALA A 69 -4.33 4.79 -8.78
C ALA A 69 -5.35 5.38 -9.76
N ARG A 70 -4.99 5.49 -11.05
CA ARG A 70 -5.90 5.98 -12.10
C ARG A 70 -7.15 5.11 -12.22
N GLU A 71 -7.00 3.79 -12.31
CA GLU A 71 -8.12 2.85 -12.36
C GLU A 71 -9.04 2.99 -11.13
N THR A 72 -8.48 3.31 -9.96
CA THR A 72 -9.26 3.54 -8.74
C THR A 72 -10.15 4.79 -8.89
N ALA A 73 -9.63 5.90 -9.42
CA ALA A 73 -10.48 7.09 -9.64
C ALA A 73 -11.43 6.97 -10.84
N GLU A 74 -11.20 6.04 -11.76
CA GLU A 74 -12.16 5.72 -12.81
C GLU A 74 -13.38 4.96 -12.26
N ARG A 75 -13.18 4.20 -11.17
CA ARG A 75 -14.23 3.36 -10.55
C ARG A 75 -15.00 4.06 -9.43
N TRP A 76 -14.34 4.95 -8.68
CA TRP A 76 -14.94 5.68 -7.55
C TRP A 76 -14.70 7.19 -7.68
N PRO A 77 -15.57 8.04 -7.11
CA PRO A 77 -15.40 9.50 -7.11
C PRO A 77 -14.28 9.94 -6.14
N VAL A 78 -13.05 9.54 -6.44
CA VAL A 78 -11.86 9.85 -5.66
C VAL A 78 -11.44 11.30 -5.91
N LEU A 79 -11.35 12.07 -4.83
CA LEU A 79 -10.87 13.45 -4.86
C LEU A 79 -9.35 13.49 -4.78
N ASP A 80 -8.77 12.59 -3.98
CA ASP A 80 -7.33 12.39 -3.91
C ASP A 80 -6.97 11.00 -3.37
N SER A 81 -5.73 10.60 -3.63
CA SER A 81 -5.15 9.37 -3.07
C SER A 81 -3.67 9.55 -2.79
N LEU A 82 -3.19 8.85 -1.76
CA LEU A 82 -1.80 8.81 -1.34
C LEU A 82 -1.36 7.34 -1.25
N ILE A 83 -0.21 7.05 -1.87
CA ILE A 83 0.51 5.79 -1.68
C ILE A 83 1.92 6.16 -1.22
N VAL A 84 2.29 5.73 -0.02
CA VAL A 84 3.67 5.78 0.46
C VAL A 84 4.12 4.34 0.68
N HIS A 85 5.25 3.94 0.11
CA HIS A 85 5.76 2.57 0.26
C HIS A 85 7.26 2.57 0.52
N ARG A 86 7.68 1.79 1.53
CA ARG A 86 9.08 1.55 1.88
C ARG A 86 9.73 0.57 0.93
N VAL A 87 10.98 0.81 0.61
CA VAL A 87 11.90 -0.12 -0.03
C VAL A 87 13.20 -0.16 0.76
N GLY A 88 14.05 -1.16 0.52
CA GLY A 88 15.26 -1.40 1.29
C GLY A 88 14.98 -2.16 2.60
N GLN A 89 15.81 -1.90 3.61
CA GLN A 89 15.78 -2.63 4.88
C GLN A 89 14.62 -2.15 5.77
N ILE A 90 13.87 -3.10 6.31
CA ILE A 90 12.70 -2.88 7.15
C ILE A 90 12.78 -3.75 8.40
N GLN A 91 12.63 -3.13 9.56
CA GLN A 91 12.67 -3.81 10.86
C GLN A 91 11.26 -4.16 11.35
N LEU A 92 11.18 -5.11 12.30
CA LEU A 92 9.91 -5.48 12.94
C LEU A 92 9.23 -4.24 13.55
N GLY A 93 7.91 -4.15 13.38
CA GLY A 93 7.09 -3.02 13.84
C GLY A 93 7.10 -1.79 12.92
N GLU A 94 8.05 -1.68 11.97
CA GLU A 94 8.09 -0.53 11.07
C GLU A 94 6.94 -0.55 10.06
N ALA A 95 6.41 0.64 9.76
CA ALA A 95 5.47 0.83 8.67
C ALA A 95 6.16 0.55 7.32
N ILE A 96 5.51 -0.28 6.50
CA ILE A 96 5.94 -0.63 5.15
C ILE A 96 5.18 0.22 4.14
N VAL A 97 3.86 0.33 4.32
CA VAL A 97 2.98 0.95 3.33
C VAL A 97 1.90 1.76 4.02
N LEU A 98 1.62 2.93 3.45
CA LEU A 98 0.42 3.73 3.70
C LEU A 98 -0.33 3.87 2.38
N VAL A 99 -1.61 3.53 2.41
CA VAL A 99 -2.55 3.86 1.35
C VAL A 99 -3.65 4.70 1.96
N ALA A 100 -4.00 5.82 1.33
CA ALA A 100 -5.13 6.64 1.75
C ALA A 100 -5.92 7.17 0.55
N VAL A 101 -7.23 7.29 0.72
CA VAL A 101 -8.16 7.79 -0.29
C VAL A 101 -9.13 8.77 0.36
N TRP A 102 -9.33 9.92 -0.30
CA TRP A 102 -10.27 10.96 0.10
C TRP A 102 -11.43 11.01 -0.89
N THR A 103 -12.67 10.96 -0.38
CA THR A 103 -13.90 11.02 -1.17
C THR A 103 -14.97 11.85 -0.45
N SER A 104 -16.09 12.13 -1.12
CA SER A 104 -17.25 12.79 -0.49
C SER A 104 -17.96 11.88 0.53
N HIS A 105 -17.95 10.56 0.33
CA HIS A 105 -18.75 9.61 1.11
C HIS A 105 -17.95 8.37 1.51
N ARG A 106 -18.20 7.91 2.75
CA ARG A 106 -17.44 6.81 3.37
C ARG A 106 -17.44 5.50 2.60
N GLY A 107 -18.53 5.17 1.89
CA GLY A 107 -18.64 3.94 1.11
C GLY A 107 -17.55 3.89 0.04
N ASP A 108 -17.48 4.94 -0.78
CA ASP A 108 -16.46 5.09 -1.82
C ASP A 108 -15.04 5.10 -1.22
N ALA A 109 -14.84 5.75 -0.07
CA ALA A 109 -13.52 5.79 0.57
C ALA A 109 -13.04 4.39 0.96
N PHE A 110 -13.90 3.59 1.62
CA PHE A 110 -13.54 2.24 2.03
C PHE A 110 -13.27 1.32 0.84
N ASP A 111 -14.16 1.31 -0.15
CA ASP A 111 -14.02 0.42 -1.30
C ASP A 111 -12.83 0.80 -2.19
N ALA A 112 -12.63 2.09 -2.44
CA ALA A 112 -11.48 2.57 -3.21
C ALA A 112 -10.16 2.28 -2.47
N CYS A 113 -10.08 2.52 -1.16
CA CYS A 113 -8.87 2.25 -0.38
C CYS A 113 -8.54 0.74 -0.35
N ARG A 114 -9.56 -0.11 -0.19
CA ARG A 114 -9.42 -1.57 -0.25
C ARG A 114 -8.93 -2.02 -1.62
N TYR A 115 -9.60 -1.57 -2.69
CA TYR A 115 -9.20 -1.90 -4.06
C TYR A 115 -7.76 -1.47 -4.34
N LEU A 116 -7.39 -0.24 -3.97
CA LEU A 116 -6.06 0.31 -4.20
C LEU A 116 -4.97 -0.53 -3.52
N MET A 117 -5.22 -0.97 -2.27
CA MET A 117 -4.29 -1.82 -1.52
C MET A 117 -4.16 -3.23 -2.12
N GLU A 118 -5.27 -3.89 -2.46
CA GLU A 118 -5.24 -5.22 -3.06
C GLU A 118 -4.60 -5.20 -4.46
N ALA A 119 -4.94 -4.18 -5.27
CA ALA A 119 -4.33 -3.97 -6.57
C ALA A 119 -2.81 -3.74 -6.46
N LEU A 120 -2.36 -2.95 -5.48
CA LEU A 120 -0.95 -2.76 -5.18
C LEU A 120 -0.28 -4.09 -4.87
N LYS A 121 -0.81 -4.87 -3.92
CA LYS A 121 -0.23 -6.16 -3.54
C LYS A 121 -0.13 -7.16 -4.68
N ASN A 122 -1.14 -7.19 -5.55
CA ASN A 122 -1.23 -8.21 -6.59
C ASN A 122 -0.43 -7.83 -7.85
N ARG A 123 -0.29 -6.54 -8.15
CA ARG A 123 0.23 -6.08 -9.45
C ARG A 123 1.53 -5.28 -9.36
N ALA A 124 1.83 -4.63 -8.23
CA ALA A 124 3.06 -3.85 -8.11
C ALA A 124 4.26 -4.79 -7.88
N PRO A 125 5.33 -4.70 -8.69
CA PRO A 125 6.48 -5.60 -8.61
C PRO A 125 7.38 -5.22 -7.42
N PHE A 126 7.08 -5.79 -6.27
CA PHE A 126 7.95 -5.80 -5.09
C PHE A 126 8.49 -7.20 -4.84
N TRP A 127 9.77 -7.29 -4.47
CA TRP A 127 10.42 -8.55 -4.13
C TRP A 127 10.89 -8.54 -2.68
N LYS A 128 10.48 -9.56 -1.93
CA LYS A 128 10.86 -9.73 -0.53
C LYS A 128 12.07 -10.65 -0.43
N LYS A 129 13.11 -10.15 0.25
CA LYS A 129 14.24 -10.95 0.73
C LYS A 129 14.21 -10.99 2.25
N GLU A 130 14.17 -12.18 2.82
CA GLU A 130 14.21 -12.37 4.26
C GLU A 130 15.66 -12.41 4.75
N SER A 131 15.93 -11.68 5.84
CA SER A 131 17.20 -11.75 6.55
C SER A 131 17.05 -12.74 7.70
N LEU A 132 17.77 -13.87 7.61
CA LEU A 132 17.80 -14.93 8.62
C LEU A 132 19.10 -14.80 9.44
N ALA A 133 19.11 -15.35 10.66
CA ALA A 133 20.30 -15.37 11.50
C ALA A 133 21.55 -16.02 10.84
N GLN A 134 21.36 -16.86 9.82
CA GLN A 134 22.43 -17.60 9.12
C GLN A 134 22.58 -17.23 7.63
N GLY A 135 21.90 -16.20 7.11
CA GLY A 135 21.99 -15.81 5.69
C GLY A 135 20.79 -15.03 5.16
N GLN A 136 20.66 -14.94 3.84
CA GLN A 136 19.54 -14.27 3.18
C GLN A 136 18.84 -15.21 2.19
N ARG A 137 17.51 -15.22 2.16
CA ARG A 137 16.71 -15.97 1.16
C ARG A 137 15.73 -15.07 0.43
N TRP A 138 15.54 -15.30 -0.86
CA TRP A 138 14.43 -14.69 -1.62
C TRP A 138 13.14 -15.45 -1.34
N VAL A 139 12.05 -14.73 -1.17
CA VAL A 139 10.72 -15.32 -0.96
C VAL A 139 10.00 -15.32 -2.30
N GLU A 140 9.64 -16.51 -2.80
CA GLU A 140 9.01 -16.67 -4.12
C GLU A 140 7.50 -16.34 -4.13
N CYS A 141 6.84 -16.29 -2.97
CA CYS A 141 5.39 -16.09 -2.92
C CYS A 141 5.01 -14.67 -2.45
N ASN A 142 4.37 -13.93 -3.36
CA ASN A 142 3.41 -12.90 -2.95
C ASN A 142 2.26 -13.60 -2.21
N SER A 143 1.87 -13.06 -1.06
CA SER A 143 0.73 -13.56 -0.28
C SER A 143 -0.48 -13.76 -1.18
N ASN A 144 -1.21 -14.88 -1.05
CA ASN A 144 -2.53 -15.02 -1.65
C ASN A 144 -3.36 -13.79 -1.27
N GLY A 145 -3.69 -12.95 -2.26
CA GLY A 145 -4.45 -11.73 -2.05
C GLY A 145 -5.81 -12.01 -1.41
N TYR A 146 -6.46 -10.96 -0.93
CA TYR A 146 -7.82 -11.07 -0.41
C TYR A 146 -8.76 -11.62 -1.50
N ALA A 147 -9.42 -12.75 -1.25
CA ALA A 147 -10.50 -13.22 -2.11
C ALA A 147 -11.69 -12.28 -1.93
N ASP A 148 -12.04 -11.51 -2.96
CA ASP A 148 -13.20 -10.64 -2.91
C ASP A 148 -14.49 -11.47 -2.74
N PRO A 149 -15.23 -11.36 -1.63
CA PRO A 149 -16.48 -12.10 -1.47
C PRO A 149 -17.55 -11.67 -2.48
N ALA A 150 -17.36 -10.56 -3.20
CA ALA A 150 -18.24 -10.11 -4.27
C ALA A 150 -17.89 -10.70 -5.66
N SER A 151 -16.73 -11.35 -5.83
CA SER A 151 -16.41 -12.08 -7.07
C SER A 151 -17.08 -13.45 -7.05
N ASN A 152 -18.42 -13.48 -6.98
CA ASN A 152 -19.17 -14.65 -7.38
C ASN A 152 -19.18 -14.64 -8.92
N ASN A 153 -18.29 -15.43 -9.51
CA ASN A 153 -18.37 -15.79 -10.92
C ASN A 153 -19.75 -16.44 -11.12
N ALA A 154 -20.70 -15.67 -11.63
CA ALA A 154 -21.80 -16.24 -12.37
C ALA A 154 -21.18 -16.97 -13.56
N LEU A 155 -21.16 -18.29 -13.47
CA LEU A 155 -20.87 -19.18 -14.58
C LEU A 155 -21.82 -18.85 -15.72
N VAL A 156 -21.29 -18.25 -16.78
CA VAL A 156 -21.44 -18.72 -18.17
C VAL A 156 -20.07 -18.60 -18.84
#